data_AF-A0A4P8SVS7-F1
#
_entry.id   AF-A0A4P8SVS7-F1
#
_cell.length_a   1.000
_cell.length_b   1.000
_cell.length_c   1.000
_cell.angle_alpha   90.00
_cell.angle_beta   90.00
_cell.angle_gamma   90.00
#
_symmetry.space_group_name_H-M   'P 1'
#
loop_
_entity.id
_entity.type
_entity.pdbx_description
1 polymer ?
#
loop_
_entity_poly.entity_id
_entity_poly.type
_entity_poly.pdbx_seq_one_letter_code
_entity_poly.pdbx_strand_id
1 'polypeptide(L)'
;MTKDANAATQEKLGGILEARDWSRMHEAWHEDVVDHDPAPDQAPGLAGIVDFWTEFTTAFPDVTLEADPLVVTDDFITAVFTIHGTHTGPFQGHEPTGREFTVRGIQVSKFVDGKIAERWGSTDQKGIEEQLQLGSSDAQFVSKD
;
A
#
# COMPACT_ATOMS: atom_id res chain seq x y z
N MET A 1 19.56 -15.43 9.97
CA MET A 1 18.28 -15.50 10.71
C MET A 1 17.21 -15.88 9.71
N THR A 2 16.25 -16.71 10.12
CA THR A 2 15.59 -17.70 9.26
C THR A 2 14.35 -17.17 8.54
N LYS A 3 14.00 -17.88 7.45
CA LYS A 3 12.69 -17.87 6.79
C LYS A 3 11.49 -17.73 7.75
N ASP A 4 11.55 -18.39 8.91
CA ASP A 4 10.48 -18.36 9.93
C ASP A 4 10.30 -16.98 10.57
N ALA A 5 11.39 -16.23 10.80
CA ALA A 5 11.31 -14.88 11.36
C ALA A 5 10.69 -13.89 10.35
N ASN A 6 11.03 -14.03 9.07
CA ASN A 6 10.44 -13.22 8.00
C ASN A 6 8.95 -13.55 7.83
N ALA A 7 8.59 -14.83 7.88
CA ALA A 7 7.20 -15.26 7.82
C ALA A 7 6.38 -14.72 9.01
N ALA A 8 6.93 -14.77 10.24
CA ALA A 8 6.29 -14.17 11.42
C ALA A 8 6.14 -12.65 11.30
N THR A 9 7.10 -11.98 10.65
CA THR A 9 7.03 -10.55 10.36
C THR A 9 5.92 -10.25 9.36
N GLN A 10 5.76 -11.08 8.34
CA GLN A 10 4.69 -10.96 7.36
C GLN A 10 3.31 -11.20 7.98
N GLU A 11 3.16 -12.21 8.84
CA GLU A 11 1.92 -12.46 9.59
C GLU A 11 1.56 -11.27 10.47
N LYS A 12 2.55 -10.72 11.18
CA LYS A 12 2.38 -9.51 11.98
C LYS A 12 1.93 -8.32 11.15
N LEU A 13 2.54 -8.10 9.98
CA LEU A 13 2.12 -7.04 9.06
C LEU A 13 0.66 -7.24 8.63
N GLY A 14 0.27 -8.47 8.28
CA GLY A 14 -1.13 -8.79 7.97
C GLY A 14 -2.09 -8.38 9.08
N GLY A 15 -1.79 -8.74 10.33
CA GLY A 15 -2.60 -8.34 11.49
C GLY A 15 -2.63 -6.83 11.76
N ILE A 16 -1.55 -6.11 11.46
CA ILE A 16 -1.51 -4.64 11.55
C ILE A 16 -2.41 -4.01 10.48
N LEU A 17 -2.34 -4.50 9.24
CA LEU A 17 -3.15 -4.03 8.12
C LEU A 17 -4.65 -4.29 8.37
N GLU A 18 -5.00 -5.49 8.84
CA GLU A 18 -6.37 -5.86 9.17
C GLU A 18 -6.94 -5.01 10.32
N ALA A 19 -6.15 -4.79 11.38
CA ALA A 19 -6.56 -3.98 12.53
C ALA A 19 -6.50 -2.46 12.27
N ARG A 20 -5.84 -2.03 11.19
CA ARG A 20 -5.53 -0.63 10.85
C ARG A 20 -4.80 0.13 11.95
N ASP A 21 -3.86 -0.56 12.60
CA ASP A 21 -3.06 0.00 13.68
C ASP A 21 -1.72 0.51 13.18
N TRP A 22 -1.72 1.66 12.50
CA TRP A 22 -0.53 2.22 11.87
C TRP A 22 0.58 2.56 12.87
N SER A 23 0.23 2.75 14.14
CA SER A 23 1.21 2.97 15.21
C SER A 23 2.17 1.78 15.39
N ARG A 24 1.75 0.58 14.97
CA ARG A 24 2.49 -0.68 15.07
C ARG A 24 3.32 -1.02 13.84
N MET A 25 3.33 -0.19 12.80
CA MET A 25 4.10 -0.47 11.56
C MET A 25 5.60 -0.68 11.83
N HIS A 26 6.15 -0.03 12.87
CA HIS A 26 7.53 -0.21 13.33
C HIS A 26 7.87 -1.65 13.78
N GLU A 27 6.88 -2.48 14.07
CA GLU A 27 7.07 -3.87 14.46
C GLU A 27 7.36 -4.80 13.27
N ALA A 28 7.08 -4.35 12.04
CA ALA A 28 7.29 -5.10 10.80
C ALA A 28 8.27 -4.41 9.83
N TRP A 29 8.36 -3.09 9.87
CA TRP A 29 9.19 -2.29 8.96
C TRP A 29 10.42 -1.72 9.68
N HIS A 30 11.54 -1.66 8.96
CA HIS A 30 12.74 -0.95 9.39
C HIS A 30 12.47 0.55 9.39
N GLU A 31 13.08 1.31 10.30
CA GLU A 31 12.89 2.77 10.38
C GLU A 31 13.35 3.47 9.08
N ASP A 32 14.50 3.05 8.57
CA ASP A 32 15.10 3.52 7.31
C ASP A 32 14.70 2.66 6.09
N VAL A 33 13.49 2.09 6.07
CA VAL A 33 13.06 1.29 4.91
C VAL A 33 13.24 2.07 3.61
N VAL A 34 13.84 1.42 2.62
CA VAL A 34 13.92 1.95 1.26
C VAL A 34 12.73 1.46 0.46
N ASP A 35 11.91 2.41 0.05
CA ASP A 35 10.83 2.19 -0.89
C ASP A 35 11.30 2.49 -2.31
N HIS A 36 11.37 1.45 -3.15
CA HIS A 36 11.80 1.59 -4.54
C HIS A 36 10.68 2.00 -5.50
N ASP A 37 9.42 1.98 -5.05
CA ASP A 37 8.25 2.37 -5.83
C ASP A 37 7.29 3.24 -4.96
N PRO A 38 7.75 4.40 -4.46
CA PRO A 38 6.95 5.26 -3.59
C PRO A 38 5.82 5.95 -4.35
N ALA A 39 4.74 6.30 -3.65
CA ALA A 39 3.73 7.21 -4.19
C ALA A 39 4.34 8.61 -4.47
N PRO A 40 3.73 9.42 -5.35
CA PRO A 40 4.12 10.82 -5.51
C PRO A 40 4.15 11.53 -4.15
N ASP A 41 5.24 12.28 -3.89
CA ASP A 41 5.47 13.05 -2.66
C ASP A 41 5.54 12.23 -1.35
N GLN A 42 5.58 10.89 -1.42
CA GLN A 42 5.75 10.05 -0.24
C GLN A 42 7.10 10.33 0.44
N ALA A 43 7.06 10.55 1.76
CA ALA A 43 8.26 10.72 2.57
C ALA A 43 9.14 9.44 2.56
N PRO A 44 10.47 9.56 2.78
CA PRO A 44 11.32 8.38 2.93
C PRO A 44 11.06 7.64 4.24
N GLY A 45 11.48 6.36 4.29
CA GLY A 45 11.47 5.56 5.51
C GLY A 45 10.07 5.17 6.00
N LEU A 46 10.01 4.71 7.25
CA LEU A 46 8.79 4.20 7.87
C LEU A 46 7.66 5.24 7.91
N ALA A 47 8.01 6.52 8.09
CA ALA A 47 7.03 7.61 8.12
C ALA A 47 6.21 7.65 6.82
N GLY A 48 6.86 7.56 5.66
CA GLY A 48 6.15 7.56 4.37
C GLY A 48 5.27 6.31 4.17
N ILE A 49 5.67 5.16 4.70
CA ILE A 49 4.83 3.95 4.67
C ILE A 49 3.56 4.15 5.53
N VAL A 50 3.69 4.75 6.72
CA VAL A 50 2.57 5.05 7.60
C VAL A 50 1.63 6.09 6.97
N ASP A 51 2.19 7.15 6.39
CA ASP A 51 1.41 8.19 5.72
C ASP A 51 0.63 7.61 4.54
N PHE A 52 1.29 6.80 3.70
CA PHE A 52 0.65 6.10 2.58
C PHE A 52 -0.57 5.28 3.04
N TRP A 53 -0.41 4.42 4.05
CA TRP A 53 -1.53 3.59 4.53
C TRP A 53 -2.63 4.41 5.19
N THR A 54 -2.28 5.50 5.87
CA THR A 54 -3.24 6.42 6.49
C THR A 54 -4.09 7.11 5.43
N GLU A 55 -3.47 7.64 4.37
CA GLU A 55 -4.18 8.29 3.27
C GLU A 55 -5.00 7.28 2.46
N PHE A 56 -4.42 6.13 2.12
CA PHE A 56 -5.08 5.10 1.34
C PHE A 56 -6.33 4.54 2.06
N THR A 57 -6.26 4.32 3.37
CA THR A 57 -7.43 3.88 4.15
C THR A 57 -8.42 4.99 4.47
N THR A 58 -8.05 6.26 4.28
CA THR A 58 -9.01 7.38 4.26
C THR A 58 -9.83 7.37 2.97
N ALA A 59 -9.18 7.14 1.83
CA ALA A 59 -9.85 7.02 0.53
C ALA A 59 -10.72 5.76 0.42
N PHE A 60 -10.23 4.64 0.98
CA PHE A 60 -10.81 3.30 0.89
C PHE A 60 -10.93 2.65 2.29
N PRO A 61 -11.90 3.08 3.12
CA PRO A 61 -12.07 2.62 4.50
C PRO A 61 -12.56 1.18 4.64
N ASP A 62 -12.76 0.45 3.56
CA ASP A 62 -13.11 -0.97 3.50
C ASP A 62 -12.04 -1.79 2.76
N VAL A 63 -10.88 -1.19 2.47
CA VAL A 63 -9.85 -1.86 1.67
C VAL A 63 -9.37 -3.15 2.31
N THR A 64 -9.27 -4.20 1.51
CA THR A 64 -8.71 -5.51 1.89
C THR A 64 -7.61 -5.93 0.92
N LEU A 65 -6.67 -6.71 1.44
CA LEU A 65 -5.57 -7.30 0.66
C LEU A 65 -5.55 -8.80 0.89
N GLU A 66 -5.81 -9.55 -0.17
CA GLU A 66 -5.79 -11.00 -0.15
C GLU A 66 -4.53 -11.48 -0.88
N ALA A 67 -3.54 -11.93 -0.12
CA ALA A 67 -2.27 -12.41 -0.67
C ALA A 67 -2.36 -13.88 -1.10
N ASP A 68 -2.27 -14.12 -2.41
CA ASP A 68 -2.12 -15.46 -3.00
C ASP A 68 -1.55 -15.34 -4.44
N PRO A 69 -0.36 -15.89 -4.75
CA PRO A 69 0.56 -16.64 -3.89
C PRO A 69 1.58 -15.80 -3.09
N LEU A 70 2.13 -16.42 -2.03
CA LEU A 70 3.36 -15.98 -1.34
C LEU A 70 4.56 -16.85 -1.75
N VAL A 71 5.66 -16.21 -2.14
CA VAL A 71 6.95 -16.87 -2.40
C VAL A 71 7.96 -16.41 -1.36
N VAL A 72 8.52 -17.36 -0.60
CA VAL A 72 9.37 -17.06 0.55
C VAL A 72 10.75 -17.71 0.38
N THR A 73 11.78 -16.86 0.40
CA THR A 73 13.20 -17.23 0.45
C THR A 73 13.80 -16.82 1.81
N ASP A 74 15.10 -17.00 1.99
CA ASP A 74 15.78 -16.61 3.23
C ASP A 74 15.80 -15.10 3.44
N ASP A 75 15.89 -14.32 2.36
CA ASP A 75 16.04 -12.86 2.43
C ASP A 75 14.80 -12.10 1.94
N PHE A 76 13.94 -12.75 1.15
CA PHE A 76 12.81 -12.10 0.48
C PHE A 76 11.47 -12.80 0.70
N ILE A 77 10.42 -12.01 0.79
CA ILE A 77 9.03 -12.45 0.63
C ILE A 77 8.41 -11.69 -0.53
N THR A 78 7.91 -12.42 -1.52
CA THR A 78 7.09 -11.88 -2.59
C THR A 78 5.64 -12.22 -2.32
N ALA A 79 4.77 -11.21 -2.31
CA ALA A 79 3.33 -11.38 -2.23
C ALA A 79 2.70 -10.87 -3.53
N VAL A 80 1.94 -11.74 -4.21
CA VAL A 80 0.94 -11.30 -5.18
C VAL A 80 -0.37 -11.21 -4.43
N PHE A 81 -1.10 -10.11 -4.60
CA PHE A 81 -2.33 -9.89 -3.86
C PHE A 81 -3.43 -9.30 -4.74
N THR A 82 -4.67 -9.58 -4.35
CA THR A 82 -5.85 -8.89 -4.87
C THR A 82 -6.24 -7.82 -3.87
N ILE A 83 -6.51 -6.61 -4.36
CA ILE A 83 -6.94 -5.45 -3.58
C ILE A 83 -8.38 -5.15 -3.95
N HIS A 84 -9.22 -5.01 -2.94
CA HIS A 84 -10.61 -4.62 -3.08
C HIS A 84 -10.90 -3.41 -2.21
N GLY A 85 -11.76 -2.50 -2.63
CA GLY A 85 -12.21 -1.38 -1.80
C GLY A 85 -13.24 -0.49 -2.49
N THR A 86 -13.85 0.40 -1.72
CA THR A 86 -14.86 1.36 -2.15
C THR A 86 -14.36 2.79 -1.95
N HIS A 87 -14.40 3.60 -3.02
CA HIS A 87 -13.97 4.99 -2.99
C HIS A 87 -14.98 5.87 -2.24
N THR A 88 -14.73 6.09 -0.95
CA THR A 88 -15.63 6.86 -0.06
C THR A 88 -14.97 8.04 0.65
N GLY A 89 -13.64 8.18 0.53
CA GLY A 89 -12.90 9.40 0.87
C GLY A 89 -12.20 10.02 -0.33
N PRO A 90 -11.51 11.15 -0.15
CA PRO A 90 -10.74 11.80 -1.21
C PRO A 90 -9.54 10.95 -1.64
N PHE A 91 -9.31 10.84 -2.95
CA PHE A 91 -8.19 10.09 -3.51
C PHE A 91 -7.55 10.83 -4.69
N GLN A 92 -6.25 11.13 -4.61
CA GLN A 92 -5.47 11.77 -5.69
C GLN A 92 -6.13 13.01 -6.31
N GLY A 93 -6.76 13.86 -5.50
CA GLY A 93 -7.45 15.07 -5.96
C GLY A 93 -8.87 14.86 -6.49
N HIS A 94 -9.41 13.64 -6.39
CA HIS A 94 -10.79 13.32 -6.75
C HIS A 94 -11.67 13.16 -5.52
N GLU A 95 -12.91 13.64 -5.64
CA GLU A 95 -13.98 13.41 -4.68
C GLU A 95 -14.46 11.94 -4.72
N PRO A 96 -14.99 11.40 -3.61
CA PRO A 96 -15.43 10.01 -3.53
C PRO A 96 -16.52 9.70 -4.56
N THR A 97 -16.34 8.60 -5.30
CA THR A 97 -17.26 8.20 -6.38
C THR A 97 -18.30 7.18 -5.93
N GLY A 98 -18.13 6.58 -4.74
CA GLY A 98 -18.97 5.49 -4.23
C GLY A 98 -18.83 4.19 -5.02
N ARG A 99 -17.82 4.09 -5.88
CA ARG A 99 -17.56 2.90 -6.71
C ARG A 99 -16.57 1.97 -6.03
N GLU A 100 -16.76 0.69 -6.30
CA GLU A 100 -15.83 -0.37 -5.91
C GLU A 100 -14.75 -0.54 -6.97
N PHE A 101 -13.57 -1.01 -6.55
CA PHE A 101 -12.55 -1.52 -7.44
C PHE A 101 -12.07 -2.90 -6.99
N THR A 102 -11.57 -3.67 -7.94
CA THR A 102 -10.82 -4.91 -7.70
C THR A 102 -9.64 -4.96 -8.64
N VAL A 103 -8.42 -4.99 -8.10
CA VAL A 103 -7.19 -4.98 -8.88
C VAL A 103 -6.15 -5.92 -8.30
N ARG A 104 -5.11 -6.24 -9.09
CA ARG A 104 -3.97 -7.02 -8.61
C ARG A 104 -2.80 -6.11 -8.24
N GLY A 105 -2.00 -6.58 -7.29
CA GLY A 105 -0.72 -6.01 -6.94
C GLY A 105 0.33 -7.08 -6.69
N ILE A 106 1.58 -6.64 -6.67
CA ILE A 106 2.73 -7.45 -6.25
C ILE A 106 3.62 -6.61 -5.36
N GLN A 107 4.16 -7.21 -4.30
CA GLN A 107 5.19 -6.63 -3.45
C GLN A 107 6.30 -7.64 -3.25
N VAL A 108 7.55 -7.20 -3.41
CA VAL A 108 8.74 -7.94 -3.01
C VAL A 108 9.34 -7.20 -1.82
N SER A 109 9.55 -7.91 -0.72
CA SER A 109 10.07 -7.35 0.53
C SER A 109 11.38 -8.03 0.88
N LYS A 110 12.43 -7.25 1.11
CA LYS A 110 13.71 -7.73 1.63
C LYS A 110 13.77 -7.52 3.13
N PHE A 111 14.24 -8.52 3.87
CA PHE A 111 14.28 -8.49 5.32
C PHE A 111 15.71 -8.32 5.84
N VAL A 112 15.86 -7.49 6.88
CA VAL A 112 17.07 -7.37 7.70
C VAL A 112 16.64 -7.40 9.16
N ASP A 113 17.26 -8.26 9.96
CA ASP A 113 16.96 -8.43 11.39
C ASP A 113 15.47 -8.61 11.70
N GLY A 114 14.75 -9.35 10.85
CA GLY A 114 13.32 -9.63 11.03
C GLY A 114 12.42 -8.42 10.77
N LYS A 115 12.86 -7.45 9.98
CA LYS A 115 12.06 -6.30 9.53
C LYS A 115 12.22 -6.07 8.04
N ILE A 116 11.19 -5.54 7.40
CA ILE A 116 11.24 -5.14 5.99
C ILE A 116 12.15 -3.91 5.86
N ALA A 117 13.29 -4.09 5.21
CA ALA A 117 14.30 -3.04 5.02
C ALA A 117 14.25 -2.44 3.62
N GLU A 118 13.76 -3.18 2.63
CA GLU A 118 13.53 -2.68 1.28
C GLU A 118 12.23 -3.27 0.71
N ARG A 119 11.52 -2.49 -0.11
CA ARG A 119 10.35 -2.99 -0.84
C ARG A 119 10.33 -2.54 -2.31
N TRP A 120 9.90 -3.43 -3.18
CA TRP A 120 9.51 -3.15 -4.57
C TRP A 120 8.03 -3.48 -4.72
N GLY A 121 7.29 -2.67 -5.46
CA GLY A 121 5.85 -2.82 -5.57
C GLY A 121 5.30 -2.39 -6.93
N SER A 122 4.24 -3.05 -7.36
CA SER A 122 3.42 -2.58 -8.47
C SER A 122 1.97 -2.94 -8.21
N THR A 123 1.10 -1.94 -8.29
CA THR A 123 -0.35 -2.10 -8.24
C THR A 123 -0.92 -1.71 -9.60
N ASP A 124 -2.00 -2.36 -10.04
CA ASP A 124 -2.74 -1.95 -11.24
C ASP A 124 -3.52 -0.64 -10.99
N GLN A 125 -2.76 0.45 -10.88
CA GLN A 125 -3.22 1.80 -10.63
C GLN A 125 -4.20 2.27 -11.72
N LYS A 126 -3.91 1.95 -12.98
CA LYS A 126 -4.80 2.28 -14.09
C LYS A 126 -6.13 1.54 -13.98
N GLY A 127 -6.13 0.28 -13.55
CA GLY A 127 -7.34 -0.47 -13.27
C GLY A 127 -8.20 0.16 -12.17
N ILE A 128 -7.57 0.74 -11.13
CA ILE A 128 -8.28 1.51 -10.10
C ILE A 128 -8.93 2.74 -10.74
N GLU A 129 -8.16 3.57 -11.45
CA GLU A 129 -8.64 4.81 -12.09
C GLU A 129 -9.80 4.54 -13.05
N GLU A 130 -9.71 3.51 -13.90
CA GLU A 130 -10.75 3.14 -14.85
C GLU A 130 -12.05 2.68 -14.15
N GLN A 131 -11.93 1.82 -13.13
CA GLN A 131 -13.10 1.30 -12.38
C GLN A 131 -13.79 2.39 -11.55
N LEU A 132 -13.00 3.30 -10.97
CA LEU A 132 -13.49 4.44 -10.22
C LEU A 132 -13.96 5.59 -11.12
N GLN A 133 -13.69 5.53 -12.43
CA GLN A 133 -13.99 6.57 -13.40
C GLN A 133 -13.30 7.91 -13.08
N LEU A 134 -12.05 7.83 -12.63
CA LEU A 134 -11.22 9.02 -12.41
C LEU A 134 -10.74 9.51 -13.77
N GLY A 135 -11.37 10.58 -14.28
CA GLY A 135 -10.87 11.30 -15.44
C GLY A 135 -9.64 12.14 -15.07
N SER A 136 -8.90 12.65 -16.05
CA SER A 136 -7.97 13.76 -15.80
C SER A 136 -8.74 14.84 -15.04
N SER A 137 -8.26 15.25 -13.87
CA SER A 137 -8.90 16.37 -13.17
C SER A 137 -8.97 17.55 -14.14
N ASP A 138 -10.19 17.99 -14.47
CA ASP A 138 -10.40 19.29 -15.08
C ASP A 138 -10.01 20.29 -14.00
N ALA A 139 -8.70 20.60 -13.94
CA ALA A 139 -8.22 21.80 -13.29
C ALA A 139 -9.00 22.94 -13.94
N GLN A 140 -10.07 23.38 -13.27
CA GLN A 140 -10.83 24.56 -13.65
C GLN A 140 -9.82 25.70 -13.70
N PHE A 141 -9.37 26.03 -14.91
CA PHE A 141 -8.72 27.29 -15.18
C PHE A 141 -9.77 28.37 -14.89
N VAL A 142 -9.78 28.85 -13.66
CA VAL A 142 -10.42 30.12 -13.33
C VAL A 142 -9.56 31.19 -14.01
N SER A 143 -9.90 31.52 -15.26
CA SER A 143 -9.45 32.75 -15.88
C SER A 143 -9.98 33.90 -15.03
N LYS A 144 -9.09 34.57 -14.31
CA LYS A 144 -9.40 35.90 -13.78
C LYS A 144 -9.42 36.87 -14.97
N ASP A 145 -10.59 37.44 -15.21
CA ASP A 145 -10.78 38.62 -16.05
C ASP A 145 -9.95 39.81 -15.54
#